data_AF-A0A951VXF7-F1
#
_entry.id   AF-A0A951VXF7-F1
#
_cell.length_a   1.000
_cell.length_b   1.000
_cell.length_c   1.000
_cell.angle_alpha   90.00
_cell.angle_beta   90.00
_cell.angle_gamma   90.00
#
_symmetry.space_group_name_H-M   'P 1'
#
loop_
_entity.id
_entity.type
_entity.pdbx_description
1 polymer ?
#
loop_
_entity_poly.entity_id
_entity_poly.type
_entity_poly.pdbx_seq_one_letter_code
_entity_poly.pdbx_strand_id
1 'polypeptide(L)' 'SSLSIPIITHPGKDKIDYTTMFHRPISAIIQAGSNAGWFLSSFDEWTSNRISKGAKAKSENRARQEFPLFAAFHFVSL' A
#
# COMPACT_ATOMS: atom_id res chain seq x y z
N SER A 1 5.59 -9.59 10.76
CA SER A 1 6.73 -10.24 10.07
C SER A 1 7.15 -9.37 8.90
N SER A 2 8.44 -9.28 8.58
CA SER A 2 8.92 -8.65 7.34
C SER A 2 8.88 -9.68 6.21
N LEU A 3 7.79 -9.68 5.45
CA LEU A 3 7.67 -10.52 4.25
C LEU A 3 8.23 -9.73 3.05
N SER A 4 9.08 -10.38 2.27
CA SER A 4 9.63 -9.86 1.02
C SER A 4 9.08 -10.71 -0.11
N ILE A 5 8.34 -10.10 -1.04
CA ILE A 5 7.70 -10.81 -2.15
C ILE A 5 8.28 -10.28 -3.47
N PRO A 6 8.94 -11.12 -4.29
CA PRO A 6 9.30 -10.75 -5.64
C PRO A 6 8.03 -10.74 -6.51
N ILE A 7 7.79 -9.63 -7.21
CA ILE A 7 6.66 -9.46 -8.13
C ILE A 7 7.24 -9.23 -9.52
N ILE A 8 6.74 -9.96 -10.53
CA ILE A 8 7.10 -9.71 -11.93
C ILE A 8 6.51 -8.36 -12.33
N THR A 9 7.38 -7.41 -12.69
CA THR A 9 6.98 -6.02 -12.93
C THR A 9 6.13 -5.88 -14.21
N HIS A 10 6.41 -6.70 -15.21
CA HIS A 10 5.72 -6.68 -16.52
C HIS A 10 5.38 -8.10 -16.98
N PRO A 11 4.32 -8.73 -16.43
CA PRO A 11 3.99 -10.13 -16.72
C PRO A 11 3.65 -10.42 -18.20
N GLY A 12 3.47 -9.39 -19.03
CA GLY A 12 3.20 -9.50 -20.46
C GLY A 12 4.35 -9.09 -21.40
N LYS A 13 5.58 -8.89 -20.90
CA LYS A 13 6.77 -8.61 -21.74
C LYS A 13 7.75 -9.79 -21.70
N ASP A 14 8.48 -9.98 -22.81
CA ASP A 14 9.46 -11.07 -22.97
C ASP A 14 10.62 -10.99 -21.96
N LYS A 15 10.92 -9.78 -21.46
CA LYS A 15 11.94 -9.57 -20.44
C LYS A 15 11.34 -9.66 -19.04
N ILE A 16 11.77 -10.66 -18.28
CA ILE A 16 11.35 -10.86 -16.89
C ILE A 16 12.21 -9.95 -16.00
N ASP A 17 11.60 -8.85 -15.54
CA ASP A 17 12.15 -7.99 -14.49
C ASP A 17 11.30 -8.16 -13.21
N TYR A 18 11.97 -8.08 -12.05
CA TYR A 18 11.33 -8.24 -10.75
C TYR A 18 11.42 -6.96 -9.91
N THR A 19 10.37 -6.68 -9.14
CA THR A 19 10.36 -5.68 -8.08
C THR A 19 10.08 -6.36 -6.75
N THR A 20 10.87 -6.06 -5.73
CA THR A 20 10.66 -6.59 -4.38
C THR A 20 9.74 -5.66 -3.60
N MET A 21 8.62 -6.20 -3.14
CA MET A 21 7.71 -5.48 -2.25
C MET A 21 8.00 -5.84 -0.79
N PHE A 22 8.14 -4.82 0.06
CA PHE A 22 8.40 -4.98 1.48
C PHE A 22 7.12 -4.80 2.29
N HIS A 23 6.53 -5.91 2.73
CA HIS A 23 5.39 -5.84 3.63
C HIS A 23 5.87 -5.50 5.05
N ARG A 24 5.24 -4.49 5.66
CA ARG A 24 5.46 -4.09 7.04
C ARG A 24 4.11 -3.85 7.72
N PRO A 25 3.94 -4.26 8.97
CA PRO A 25 2.74 -3.89 9.74
C PRO A 25 2.75 -2.38 10.01
N ILE A 26 1.56 -1.78 10.09
CA ILE A 26 1.39 -0.34 10.35
C ILE A 26 2.12 0.09 11.63
N SER A 27 2.02 -0.73 12.69
CA SER A 27 2.70 -0.47 13.97
C SER A 27 4.22 -0.35 13.83
N ALA A 28 4.85 -1.08 12.91
CA ALA A 28 6.29 -0.97 12.69
C ALA A 28 6.68 0.37 12.04
N ILE A 29 5.84 0.90 11.14
CA ILE A 29 6.06 2.21 10.52
C ILE A 29 5.92 3.32 11.58
N ILE A 30 4.86 3.25 12.39
CA ILE A 30 4.61 4.22 13.47
C ILE A 30 5.76 4.19 14.49
N GLN A 31 6.16 3.00 14.96
CA GLN A 31 7.25 2.86 15.91
C GLN A 31 8.57 3.38 15.36
N ALA A 32 8.85 3.15 14.07
CA ALA A 32 10.05 3.69 13.42
C ALA A 32 10.06 5.23 13.44
N GLY A 33 8.92 5.87 13.15
CA GLY A 33 8.78 7.34 13.25
C GLY A 33 8.95 7.85 14.68
N SER A 34 8.31 7.20 15.66
CA SER A 34 8.47 7.57 17.09
C SER A 34 9.90 7.43 17.59
N ASN A 35 10.60 6.36 17.21
CA ASN A 35 12.00 6.15 17.56
C ASN A 35 12.93 7.19 16.90
N ALA A 36 12.51 7.78 15.78
CA ALA A 36 13.22 8.85 15.10
C ALA A 36 12.92 10.25 15.69
N GLY A 37 12.11 10.34 16.74
CA GLY A 37 11.75 11.62 17.38
C GLY A 37 10.57 12.33 16.70
N TRP A 38 9.74 11.62 15.94
CA TRP A 38 8.55 12.21 15.32
C TRP A 38 7.26 11.77 16.01
N PHE A 39 6.29 12.66 16.05
CA PHE A 39 4.93 12.39 16.51
C PHE A 39 4.00 12.18 15.33
N LEU A 40 3.19 11.12 15.36
CA LEU A 40 2.17 10.87 14.34
C LEU A 40 0.97 11.80 14.59
N SER A 41 0.80 12.82 13.77
CA SER A 41 -0.31 13.78 13.89
C SER A 41 -1.58 13.32 13.19
N SER A 42 -1.48 12.58 12.09
CA SER A 42 -2.63 11.99 11.42
C SER A 42 -2.27 10.73 10.63
N PHE A 43 -3.26 9.86 10.45
CA PHE A 43 -3.17 8.64 9.66
C PHE A 43 -4.44 8.49 8.84
N ASP A 44 -4.30 8.35 7.52
CA ASP A 44 -5.41 8.20 6.60
C ASP A 44 -5.26 6.93 5.75
N GLU A 45 -6.37 6.27 5.50
CA GLU A 45 -6.46 5.11 4.61
C GLU A 45 -7.23 5.50 3.35
N TRP A 46 -6.59 5.38 2.18
CA TRP A 46 -7.18 5.83 0.92
C TRP A 46 -7.56 4.65 0.03
N THR A 47 -8.78 4.71 -0.47
CA THR A 47 -9.30 3.83 -1.50
C THR A 47 -8.84 4.27 -2.89
N SER A 48 -8.89 3.36 -3.85
CA SER A 48 -8.53 3.68 -5.24
C SER A 48 -9.70 4.33 -5.97
N ASN A 49 -9.46 5.48 -6.62
CA ASN A 49 -10.41 6.13 -7.52
C ASN A 49 -10.54 5.44 -8.90
N ARG A 50 -9.87 4.30 -9.10
CA ARG A 50 -9.91 3.55 -10.36
C ARG A 50 -11.29 2.92 -10.57
N ILE A 51 -11.83 3.09 -11.77
CA ILE A 51 -13.08 2.46 -12.20
C ILE A 51 -12.76 1.29 -13.13
N SER A 52 -13.16 0.08 -12.73
CA SER A 52 -13.05 -1.13 -13.55
C SER A 52 -14.09 -1.19 -14.65
N LYS A 53 -13.73 -1.90 -15.73
CA LYS A 53 -14.59 -2.20 -16.88
C LYS A 53 -14.61 -3.72 -17.12
N GLY A 54 -15.65 -4.22 -17.78
CA GLY A 54 -15.82 -5.64 -18.11
C GLY A 54 -16.65 -6.43 -17.09
N ALA A 55 -16.72 -7.75 -17.28
CA ALA A 55 -17.65 -8.63 -16.57
C ALA A 55 -17.51 -8.63 -15.04
N LYS A 56 -16.32 -8.30 -14.50
CA LYS A 56 -16.05 -8.23 -13.05
C LYS A 56 -16.05 -6.82 -12.47
N ALA A 57 -16.41 -5.81 -13.27
CA ALA A 57 -16.35 -4.41 -12.85
C ALA A 57 -17.13 -4.13 -11.56
N LYS A 58 -18.33 -4.70 -11.39
CA LYS A 58 -19.16 -4.48 -10.21
C LYS A 58 -18.48 -4.95 -8.92
N SER A 59 -17.93 -6.16 -8.90
CA SER A 59 -17.23 -6.70 -7.72
C SER A 59 -15.93 -5.97 -7.45
N GLU A 60 -15.16 -5.63 -8.49
CA GLU A 60 -13.89 -4.92 -8.34
C GLU A 60 -14.09 -3.49 -7.83
N ASN A 61 -15.10 -2.77 -8.35
CA ASN A 61 -15.42 -1.42 -7.89
C ASN A 61 -15.95 -1.43 -6.46
N ARG A 62 -16.73 -2.45 -6.07
CA ARG A 62 -17.14 -2.64 -4.68
C ARG A 62 -15.94 -2.85 -3.76
N ALA A 63 -15.04 -3.77 -4.12
CA ALA A 63 -13.84 -4.04 -3.35
C ALA A 63 -12.97 -2.78 -3.17
N ARG A 64 -12.88 -1.91 -4.18
CA ARG A 64 -12.14 -0.64 -4.06
C ARG A 64 -12.74 0.33 -3.04
N GLN A 65 -14.04 0.29 -2.79
CA GLN A 65 -14.68 1.13 -1.77
C GLN A 65 -14.54 0.55 -0.36
N GLU A 66 -14.37 -0.77 -0.24
CA GLU A 66 -14.31 -1.48 1.03
C GLU A 66 -12.88 -1.66 1.56
N PHE A 67 -11.89 -1.79 0.67
CA PHE A 67 -10.50 -2.08 1.04
C PHE A 67 -9.57 -0.92 0.69
N PRO A 68 -8.83 -0.35 1.66
CA PRO A 68 -7.87 0.71 1.38
C PRO A 68 -6.71 0.15 0.55
N LEU A 69 -6.27 0.95 -0.43
CA LEU A 69 -5.12 0.63 -1.26
C LEU A 69 -3.85 1.32 -0.76
N PHE A 70 -4.00 2.48 -0.13
CA PHE A 70 -2.90 3.29 0.34
C PHE A 70 -3.08 3.68 1.81
N ALA A 71 -1.95 3.86 2.48
CA ALA A 71 -1.85 4.37 3.84
C ALA A 71 -1.00 5.63 3.81
N ALA A 72 -1.53 6.74 4.30
CA ALA A 72 -0.82 8.00 4.44
C ALA A 72 -0.55 8.28 5.91
N PHE A 73 0.71 8.62 6.23
CA PHE A 73 1.14 8.94 7.59
C PHE A 73 1.66 10.37 7.60
N HIS A 74 1.12 11.20 8.49
CA HIS A 74 1.62 12.55 8.70
C HIS A 74 2.35 12.59 10.04
N PHE A 75 3.65 12.84 9.96
CA PHE A 75 4.52 12.98 11.12
C PHE A 75 4.98 14.43 11.26
N VAL A 76 5.07 14.89 12.50
CA VAL A 76 5.65 16.19 12.85
C VAL A 76 6.88 15.96 13.72
N SER A 77 7.90 16.81 13.59
CA SER A 77 9.06 16.76 14.48
C SER A 77 8.65 17.18 15.89
N LEU A 78 9.14 16.42 16.87
CA LEU A 78 9.22 16.90 18.25
C LEU A 78 10.38 17.88 18.40
#